data_AF-A0A4Y2BQS4-F1
#
_entry.id   AF-A0A4Y2BQS4-F1
#
_cell.length_a   1.000
_cell.length_b   1.000
_cell.length_c   1.000
_cell.angle_alpha   90.00
_cell.angle_beta   90.00
_cell.angle_gamma   90.00
#
_symmetry.space_group_name_H-M   'P 1'
#
loop_
_entity.id
_entity.type
_entity.pdbx_description
1 polymer ?
#
loop_
_entity_poly.entity_id
_entity_poly.type
_entity_poly.pdbx_seq_one_letter_code
_entity_poly.pdbx_strand_id
1 'polypeptide(L)'
;MFERLHRCLCEKGSFVTGMHDTGRGSSVRTSQVVEDILQGVGDRPDISTREVSRALNVPHSIVWRVLRDELLHPYHVQKVQDLIPADYAPRVEFSRWFLQQLAVQPDFSTHVLFTDESTFTREGISNMYNLHVFF
;
A
#
# COMPACT_ATOMS: atom_id res chain seq x y z
N MET A 1 7.24 43.14 -5.33
CA MET A 1 7.20 41.71 -5.74
C MET A 1 6.10 41.45 -6.78
N PHE A 2 4.88 41.98 -6.60
CA PHE A 2 3.74 41.74 -7.49
C PHE A 2 3.80 42.41 -8.88
N GLU A 3 4.51 43.53 -9.04
CA GLU A 3 4.58 44.25 -10.33
C GLU A 3 5.24 43.45 -11.46
N ARG A 4 6.25 42.62 -11.13
CA ARG A 4 6.92 41.77 -12.12
C ARG A 4 6.03 40.62 -12.58
N LEU A 5 5.25 40.04 -11.66
CA LEU A 5 4.31 38.97 -11.97
C LEU A 5 3.16 39.48 -12.83
N HIS A 6 2.61 40.64 -12.49
CA HIS A 6 1.55 41.30 -13.26
C HIS A 6 2.01 41.60 -14.69
N ARG A 7 3.22 42.14 -14.86
CA ARG A 7 3.80 42.44 -16.17
C ARG A 7 4.01 41.20 -17.04
N CYS A 8 4.55 40.11 -16.47
CA CYS A 8 4.71 38.85 -17.20
C CYS A 8 3.37 38.28 -17.67
N LEU A 9 2.32 38.39 -16.86
CA LEU A 9 0.98 37.94 -17.23
C LEU A 9 0.43 38.75 -18.42
N CYS A 10 0.56 40.07 -18.37
CA CYS A 10 0.05 40.95 -19.42
C CYS A 10 0.82 40.81 -20.75
N GLU A 11 2.13 40.58 -20.70
CA GLU A 11 2.96 40.58 -21.91
C GLU A 11 3.10 39.18 -22.55
N LYS A 12 3.14 38.11 -21.75
CA LYS A 12 3.47 36.75 -22.24
C LYS A 12 2.43 35.68 -21.90
N GLY A 13 1.39 36.03 -21.13
CA GLY A 13 0.34 35.09 -20.73
C GLY A 13 0.80 33.91 -19.87
N SER A 14 2.05 33.93 -19.39
CA SER A 14 2.65 32.84 -18.62
C SER A 14 3.60 33.40 -17.57
N PHE A 15 3.70 32.69 -16.45
CA PHE A 15 4.72 32.97 -15.45
C PHE A 15 5.98 32.22 -15.88
N VAL A 16 7.10 32.92 -16.08
CA VAL A 16 8.40 32.25 -16.21
C VAL A 16 8.70 31.61 -14.85
N THR A 17 8.43 30.32 -14.73
CA THR A 17 9.02 29.52 -13.66
C THR A 17 10.50 29.49 -13.93
N GLY A 18 11.26 30.30 -13.18
CA GLY A 18 12.69 30.11 -13.08
C GLY A 18 12.94 28.75 -12.43
N MET A 19 12.87 27.68 -13.23
CA MET A 19 13.55 26.43 -12.91
C MET A 19 15.03 26.76 -13.00
N HIS A 20 15.55 27.37 -11.94
CA HIS A 20 16.90 27.01 -11.57
C HIS A 20 16.82 25.53 -11.24
N ASP A 21 17.45 24.69 -12.07
CA ASP A 21 17.95 23.37 -11.68
C ASP A 21 18.96 23.56 -10.53
N THR A 22 18.41 24.00 -9.39
CA THR A 22 19.01 24.05 -8.06
C THR A 22 18.49 22.86 -7.26
N GLY A 23 18.11 21.79 -7.96
CA GLY A 23 18.23 20.47 -7.38
C GLY A 23 19.68 20.33 -6.95
N ARG A 24 19.91 20.27 -5.63
CA ARG A 24 21.19 19.84 -5.08
C ARG A 24 21.55 18.56 -5.82
N GLY A 25 22.59 18.61 -6.64
CA GLY A 25 23.05 17.47 -7.42
C GLY A 25 23.07 16.26 -6.50
N SER A 26 22.42 15.18 -6.94
CA SER A 26 22.27 13.92 -6.21
C SER A 26 23.63 13.20 -6.09
N SER A 27 24.64 13.87 -5.56
CA SER A 27 25.97 13.34 -5.32
C SER A 27 26.05 12.51 -4.03
N VAL A 28 24.90 12.25 -3.38
CA VAL A 28 24.75 11.36 -2.22
C VAL A 28 23.63 10.34 -2.44
N ARG A 29 23.38 9.96 -3.71
CA ARG A 29 22.89 8.61 -4.01
C ARG A 29 24.16 7.82 -4.33
N THR A 30 24.86 7.33 -3.31
CA THR A 30 25.76 6.21 -3.59
C THR A 30 24.85 5.11 -4.09
N SER A 31 24.99 4.66 -5.34
CA SER A 31 24.16 3.58 -5.90
C SER A 31 24.08 2.39 -4.94
N GLN A 32 25.15 2.17 -4.18
CA GLN A 32 25.22 1.23 -3.08
C GLN A 32 24.09 1.39 -2.03
N VAL A 33 23.79 2.60 -1.56
CA VAL A 33 22.74 2.81 -0.55
C VAL A 33 21.36 2.46 -1.11
N VAL A 34 21.12 2.76 -2.39
CA VAL A 34 19.87 2.38 -3.07
C VAL A 34 19.79 0.86 -3.15
N GLU A 35 20.86 0.22 -3.60
CA GLU A 35 20.96 -1.24 -3.71
C GLU A 35 20.78 -1.93 -2.35
N ASP A 36 21.42 -1.44 -1.28
CA ASP A 36 21.31 -1.99 0.07
C ASP A 36 19.87 -1.86 0.61
N ILE A 37 19.16 -0.76 0.32
CA ILE A 37 17.75 -0.58 0.68
C ILE A 37 16.87 -1.58 -0.07
N LEU A 38 17.07 -1.73 -1.38
CA LEU A 38 16.28 -2.64 -2.21
C LEU A 38 16.55 -4.10 -1.88
N GLN A 39 17.80 -4.46 -1.60
CA GLN A 39 18.17 -5.79 -1.13
C GLN A 39 17.51 -6.10 0.21
N GLY A 40 17.56 -5.17 1.17
CA GLY A 40 16.94 -5.35 2.48
C GLY A 40 15.41 -5.54 2.41
N VAL A 41 14.73 -4.81 1.53
CA VAL A 41 13.29 -4.99 1.29
C VAL A 41 13.00 -6.24 0.45
N GLY A 42 13.86 -6.62 -0.48
CA GLY A 42 13.73 -7.85 -1.26
C GLY A 42 13.86 -9.11 -0.40
N ASP A 43 14.81 -9.11 0.55
CA ASP A 43 15.04 -10.23 1.47
C ASP A 43 13.94 -10.35 2.53
N ARG A 44 13.42 -9.19 2.98
CA ARG A 44 12.34 -9.10 3.96
C ARG A 44 11.33 -8.03 3.55
N PRO A 45 10.32 -8.37 2.74
CA PRO A 45 9.38 -7.38 2.24
C PRO A 45 8.42 -6.88 3.34
N ASP A 46 8.37 -7.54 4.50
CA ASP A 46 7.61 -7.12 5.68
C ASP A 46 8.35 -6.12 6.60
N ILE A 47 9.61 -5.79 6.27
CA ILE A 47 10.46 -4.95 7.10
C ILE A 47 9.94 -3.52 7.17
N SER A 48 9.90 -2.94 8.37
CA SER A 48 9.50 -1.53 8.49
C SER A 48 10.57 -0.60 7.90
N THR A 49 10.15 0.47 7.23
CA THR A 49 11.08 1.49 6.71
C THR A 49 11.96 2.12 7.79
N ARG A 50 11.50 2.14 9.04
CA ARG A 50 12.29 2.60 10.20
C ARG A 50 13.39 1.61 10.58
N GLU A 51 13.13 0.32 10.44
CA GLU A 51 14.11 -0.74 10.69
C GLU A 51 15.21 -0.70 9.62
N VAL A 52 14.85 -0.57 8.34
CA VAL A 52 15.80 -0.35 7.23
C VAL A 52 16.67 0.88 7.48
N SER A 53 16.05 2.00 7.87
CA SER A 53 16.73 3.25 8.21
C SER A 53 17.78 3.07 9.32
N ARG A 54 17.45 2.30 10.37
CA ARG A 54 18.38 2.01 11.47
C ARG A 54 19.49 1.04 11.06
N ALA A 55 19.17 0.00 10.30
CA ALA A 55 20.12 -1.01 9.86
C ALA A 55 21.20 -0.42 8.94
N LEU A 56 20.80 0.46 8.02
CA LEU A 56 21.70 1.09 7.05
C LEU A 56 22.23 2.45 7.49
N ASN A 57 21.83 2.93 8.68
CA ASN A 57 22.14 4.26 9.21
C ASN A 57 21.84 5.40 8.21
N VAL A 58 20.70 5.29 7.53
CA VAL A 58 20.23 6.28 6.55
C VAL A 58 18.98 6.99 7.07
N PRO A 59 18.75 8.27 6.72
CA PRO A 59 17.54 8.95 7.11
C PRO A 59 16.29 8.24 6.57
N HIS A 60 15.27 8.11 7.42
CA HIS A 60 13.99 7.47 7.06
C HIS A 60 13.33 8.05 5.79
N SER A 61 13.51 9.35 5.55
CA SER A 61 13.01 10.03 4.35
C SER A 61 13.68 9.57 3.05
N ILE A 62 14.93 9.10 3.11
CA ILE A 62 15.65 8.54 1.96
C ILE A 62 15.11 7.16 1.62
N VAL A 63 14.89 6.30 2.64
CA VAL A 63 14.26 4.99 2.45
C VAL A 63 12.92 5.13 1.73
N TRP A 64 12.04 6.00 2.22
CA TRP A 64 10.75 6.26 1.55
C TRP A 64 10.87 6.80 0.14
N ARG A 65 11.88 7.63 -0.14
CA ARG A 65 12.12 8.15 -1.47
C ARG A 65 12.55 7.05 -2.42
N VAL A 66 13.51 6.22 -2.01
CA VAL A 66 14.01 5.09 -2.82
C VAL A 66 12.87 4.11 -3.13
N LEU A 67 12.10 3.68 -2.12
CA LEU A 67 10.99 2.76 -2.34
C LEU A 67 9.94 3.34 -3.29
N ARG A 68 9.64 4.64 -3.18
CA ARG A 68 8.71 5.31 -4.11
C ARG A 68 9.26 5.43 -5.53
N ASP A 69 10.55 5.77 -5.66
CA ASP A 69 11.21 5.91 -6.95
C ASP A 69 11.22 4.55 -7.70
N GLU A 70 11.31 3.44 -6.96
CA GLU A 70 11.25 2.06 -7.46
C GLU A 70 9.84 1.44 -7.45
N LEU A 71 8.80 2.26 -7.21
CA LEU A 71 7.38 1.85 -7.21
C LEU A 71 7.00 0.76 -6.19
N LEU A 72 7.80 0.58 -5.14
CA LEU A 72 7.51 -0.34 -4.04
C LEU A 72 6.57 0.33 -3.02
N HIS A 73 5.40 -0.26 -2.84
CA HIS A 73 4.37 0.27 -1.95
C HIS A 73 4.05 -0.72 -0.82
N PRO A 74 3.84 -0.24 0.41
CA PRO A 74 3.43 -1.12 1.51
C PRO A 74 1.95 -1.48 1.34
N TYR A 75 1.68 -2.78 1.27
CA TYR A 75 0.33 -3.32 1.28
C TYR A 75 0.04 -3.95 2.64
N HIS A 76 -1.08 -3.59 3.26
CA HIS A 76 -1.50 -4.21 4.50
C HIS A 76 -1.90 -5.66 4.28
N VAL A 77 -1.33 -6.56 5.08
CA VAL A 77 -1.67 -7.98 5.01
C VAL A 77 -3.01 -8.19 5.69
N GLN A 78 -4.01 -8.60 4.92
CA GLN A 78 -5.30 -9.03 5.44
C GLN A 78 -5.30 -10.55 5.59
N LYS A 79 -5.49 -11.03 6.81
CA LYS A 79 -5.69 -12.47 7.06
C LYS A 79 -7.11 -12.78 6.66
N VAL A 80 -7.25 -13.46 5.53
CA VAL A 80 -8.50 -14.09 5.12
C VAL A 80 -8.48 -15.56 5.55
N GLN A 81 -9.65 -16.18 5.62
CA GLN A 81 -9.74 -17.61 5.87
C GLN A 81 -8.98 -18.36 4.76
N ASP A 82 -8.12 -19.29 5.16
CA ASP A 82 -7.39 -20.14 4.22
C ASP A 82 -8.39 -21.09 3.54
N LEU A 83 -8.38 -21.12 2.21
CA LEU A 83 -9.28 -21.94 1.42
C LEU A 83 -8.55 -23.16 0.92
N ILE A 84 -8.96 -24.33 1.39
CA ILE A 84 -8.39 -25.58 0.93
C ILE A 84 -9.07 -26.03 -0.38
N PRO A 85 -8.40 -26.85 -1.21
CA PRO A 85 -8.97 -27.36 -2.46
C PRO A 85 -10.38 -27.95 -2.34
N ALA A 86 -10.69 -28.55 -1.19
CA ALA A 86 -12.00 -29.12 -0.91
C ALA A 86 -13.12 -28.07 -0.78
N ASP A 87 -12.82 -26.81 -0.46
CA ASP A 87 -13.81 -25.76 -0.22
C ASP A 87 -14.34 -25.15 -1.53
N TYR A 88 -13.58 -25.20 -2.61
CA TYR A 88 -13.93 -24.47 -3.84
C TYR A 88 -15.25 -24.95 -4.45
N ALA A 89 -15.42 -26.27 -4.62
CA ALA A 89 -16.62 -26.83 -5.21
C ALA A 89 -17.89 -26.54 -4.38
N PRO A 90 -17.94 -26.84 -3.07
CA PRO A 90 -19.08 -26.52 -2.22
C PRO A 90 -19.45 -25.04 -2.20
N ARG A 91 -18.46 -24.13 -2.22
CA ARG A 91 -18.71 -22.69 -2.23
C ARG A 91 -19.37 -22.23 -3.54
N VAL A 92 -18.94 -22.78 -4.67
CA VAL A 92 -19.56 -22.49 -5.97
C VAL A 92 -21.00 -23.02 -6.02
N GLU A 93 -21.22 -24.25 -5.55
CA GLU A 93 -22.56 -24.83 -5.48
C GLU A 93 -23.49 -24.03 -4.57
N PHE A 94 -23.02 -23.63 -3.39
CA PHE A 94 -23.77 -22.75 -2.49
C PHE A 94 -24.13 -21.42 -3.18
N SER A 95 -23.16 -20.79 -3.86
CA SER A 95 -23.38 -19.51 -4.55
C SER A 95 -24.44 -19.65 -5.65
N ARG A 96 -24.37 -20.73 -6.45
CA ARG A 96 -25.37 -21.02 -7.50
C ARG A 96 -26.75 -21.26 -6.90
N TRP A 97 -26.83 -22.07 -5.85
CA TRP A 97 -28.08 -22.32 -5.14
C TRP A 97 -28.68 -21.03 -4.57
N PHE A 98 -27.87 -20.19 -3.94
CA PHE A 98 -28.32 -18.91 -3.36
C PHE A 98 -28.87 -17.97 -4.44
N LEU A 99 -28.21 -17.89 -5.60
CA LEU A 99 -28.70 -17.11 -6.75
C LEU A 99 -30.04 -17.65 -7.29
N GLN A 100 -30.22 -18.97 -7.32
CA GLN A 100 -31.51 -19.57 -7.70
C GLN A 100 -32.62 -19.20 -6.70
N GLN A 101 -32.33 -19.18 -5.40
CA GLN A 101 -33.30 -18.74 -4.40
C GLN A 101 -33.69 -17.27 -4.61
N LEU A 102 -32.72 -16.38 -4.89
CA LEU A 102 -32.99 -14.98 -5.21
C LEU A 102 -33.83 -14.78 -6.48
N ALA A 103 -33.67 -15.67 -7.47
CA ALA A 103 -34.46 -15.61 -8.70
C ALA A 103 -35.93 -16.00 -8.48
N VAL A 104 -36.20 -16.91 -7.53
CA VAL A 104 -37.56 -17.33 -7.16
C VAL A 104 -38.19 -16.32 -6.20
N GLN A 105 -37.41 -15.82 -5.25
CA GLN A 105 -37.84 -14.90 -4.21
C GLN A 105 -36.80 -13.76 -4.07
N PRO A 106 -37.07 -12.57 -4.65
CA PRO A 106 -36.11 -11.46 -4.63
C PRO A 106 -35.71 -10.97 -3.23
N ASP A 107 -36.57 -11.16 -2.22
CA ASP A 107 -36.34 -10.81 -0.82
C ASP A 107 -35.78 -11.97 0.02
N PHE A 108 -35.36 -13.08 -0.60
CA PHE A 108 -34.81 -14.24 0.13
C PHE A 108 -33.64 -13.86 1.05
N SER A 109 -32.75 -12.96 0.60
CA SER A 109 -31.58 -12.55 1.39
C SER A 109 -31.91 -11.88 2.72
N THR A 110 -33.07 -11.23 2.84
CA THR A 110 -33.49 -10.57 4.10
C THR A 110 -33.95 -11.57 5.16
N HIS A 111 -34.24 -12.80 4.75
CA HIS A 111 -34.67 -13.90 5.62
C HIS A 111 -33.51 -14.80 6.06
N VAL A 112 -32.29 -14.56 5.56
CA VAL A 112 -31.10 -15.34 5.90
C VAL A 112 -30.30 -14.64 6.97
N LEU A 113 -30.10 -15.31 8.11
CA LEU A 113 -29.20 -14.88 9.17
C LEU A 113 -27.92 -15.70 9.12
N PHE A 114 -26.79 -15.04 8.83
CA PHE A 114 -25.48 -15.64 8.99
C PHE A 114 -25.00 -15.43 10.43
N THR A 115 -24.53 -16.50 11.06
CA THR A 115 -23.88 -16.45 12.37
C THR A 115 -22.44 -16.87 12.19
N ASP A 116 -21.53 -16.20 12.87
CA ASP A 116 -20.15 -16.64 13.00
C ASP A 116 -19.85 -16.98 14.47
N GLU A 117 -18.76 -17.72 14.67
CA GLU A 117 -18.19 -17.95 15.98
C GLU A 117 -16.89 -17.17 16.07
N SER A 118 -16.81 -16.22 17.01
CA SER A 118 -15.58 -15.49 17.29
C SER A 118 -14.87 -16.10 18.49
N THR A 119 -13.65 -16.59 18.27
CA THR A 119 -12.79 -17.09 19.35
C THR A 119 -11.92 -15.96 19.91
N PHE A 120 -12.10 -15.62 21.18
CA PHE A 120 -11.23 -14.69 21.89
C PHE A 120 -10.22 -15.47 22.74
N THR A 121 -8.94 -15.39 22.40
CA THR A 121 -7.88 -16.05 23.18
C THR A 121 -7.16 -15.06 24.11
N ARG A 122 -6.54 -15.56 25.18
CA ARG A 122 -5.80 -14.73 26.16
C ARG A 122 -4.50 -14.14 25.61
N GLU A 123 -4.00 -14.66 24.49
CA GLU A 123 -2.76 -14.17 23.84
C GLU A 123 -2.95 -12.83 23.11
N GLY A 124 -4.17 -12.29 23.06
CA GLY A 124 -4.45 -10.94 22.57
C GLY A 124 -4.75 -10.88 21.07
N ILE A 125 -5.33 -9.74 20.67
CA ILE A 125 -5.58 -9.42 19.27
C ILE A 125 -4.23 -9.13 18.62
N SER A 126 -3.77 -9.99 17.71
CA SER A 126 -2.61 -9.67 16.87
C SER A 126 -2.90 -8.36 16.12
N ASN A 127 -2.09 -7.34 16.36
CA ASN A 127 -2.26 -6.03 15.73
C ASN A 127 -1.80 -6.11 14.27
N MET A 128 -2.70 -6.59 13.42
CA MET A 128 -2.51 -6.73 11.98
C MET A 128 -2.36 -5.39 11.25
N TYR A 129 -2.73 -4.26 11.87
CA TYR A 129 -2.64 -2.94 11.24
C TYR A 129 -1.20 -2.53 10.90
N ASN A 130 -0.21 -3.06 11.63
CA ASN A 130 1.20 -2.77 11.35
C ASN A 130 1.84 -3.78 10.40
N LEU A 131 1.14 -4.88 10.09
CA LEU A 131 1.63 -5.89 9.17
C LEU A 131 1.43 -5.40 7.74
N HIS A 132 2.54 -5.19 7.05
CA HIS A 132 2.56 -4.77 5.65
C HIS A 132 3.61 -5.56 4.90
N VAL A 133 3.51 -5.60 3.57
CA VAL A 133 4.49 -6.19 2.67
C VAL A 133 4.71 -5.22 1.51
N PHE A 134 5.96 -4.95 1.17
CA PHE A 134 6.32 -4.15 0.00
C PHE A 134 6.25 -5.01 -1.28
N PHE A 135 5.49 -4.53 -2.27
CA PHE A 135 5.41 -5.06 -3.64
C PHE A 135 5.44 -3.91 -4.64
#